data_AF-A0A977IFU8-F1
#
_entry.id   AF-A0A977IFU8-F1
#
_cell.length_a   1.000
_cell.length_b   1.000
_cell.length_c   1.000
_cell.angle_alpha   90.00
_cell.angle_beta   90.00
_cell.angle_gamma   90.00
#
_symmetry.space_group_name_H-M   'P 1'
#
loop_
_entity.id
_entity.type
_entity.pdbx_description
1 polymer ?
#
loop_
_entity_poly.entity_id
_entity_poly.type
_entity_poly.pdbx_seq_one_letter_code
_entity_poly.pdbx_strand_id
1 'polypeptide(L)'
;MSASEYKHILRIAGKDVEGSKKLLVAISEIKGVGYNFAQVLTQSLNVNPNMRVGFLTDKELREIEEAISNPTKFGVPEWYLNRKKDMDSGTTHHMITSDLDFAIGNDIDREKTVMSWRGYRHMFGLRVRGQRTRTTGRKGGAVGVKKTKMVPGAAPAAAGGAAPAAGGAAAKPAAGAAPAAAGAAKPAAGGGAAAPAAAKPAAGAKEPAKK
;
A
#
# COMPACT_ATOMS: atom_id res chain seq x y z
N MET A 1 -4.81 -12.39 38.44
CA MET A 1 -4.51 -11.56 37.25
C MET A 1 -4.29 -12.51 36.09
N SER A 2 -5.30 -12.69 35.24
CA SER A 2 -5.20 -13.55 34.06
C SER A 2 -4.14 -12.98 33.12
N ALA A 3 -3.12 -13.76 32.78
CA ALA A 3 -2.15 -13.38 31.77
C ALA A 3 -2.90 -13.19 30.45
N SER A 4 -2.99 -11.95 29.97
CA SER A 4 -3.56 -11.64 28.67
C SER A 4 -2.69 -12.30 27.59
N GLU A 5 -3.25 -13.29 26.92
CA GLU A 5 -2.59 -14.02 25.84
C GLU A 5 -2.20 -13.06 24.71
N TYR A 6 -0.92 -13.08 24.33
CA TYR A 6 -0.39 -12.20 23.31
C TYR A 6 -0.52 -12.83 21.92
N LYS A 7 -1.33 -12.20 21.06
CA LYS A 7 -1.51 -12.58 19.67
C LYS A 7 -0.47 -11.86 18.81
N HIS A 8 0.38 -12.63 18.14
CA HIS A 8 1.43 -12.06 17.28
C HIS A 8 0.88 -11.50 15.97
N ILE A 9 -0.19 -12.10 15.45
CA ILE A 9 -0.84 -11.71 14.20
C ILE A 9 -2.33 -11.64 14.49
N LEU A 10 -2.95 -10.52 14.13
CA LEU A 10 -4.40 -10.35 14.16
C LEU A 10 -4.87 -9.97 12.77
N ARG A 11 -6.05 -10.44 12.39
CA ARG A 11 -6.70 -9.99 11.16
C ARG A 11 -7.82 -9.03 11.53
N ILE A 12 -7.81 -7.85 10.93
CA ILE A 12 -8.80 -6.79 11.17
C ILE A 12 -9.34 -6.33 9.82
N ALA A 13 -10.65 -6.43 9.62
CA ALA A 13 -11.34 -5.92 8.43
C ALA A 13 -10.69 -6.38 7.09
N GLY A 14 -10.28 -7.66 7.04
CA GLY A 14 -9.67 -8.29 5.86
C GLY A 14 -8.15 -8.14 5.73
N LYS A 15 -7.49 -7.29 6.54
CA LYS A 15 -6.02 -7.10 6.54
C LYS A 15 -5.35 -7.76 7.74
N ASP A 16 -4.20 -8.40 7.52
CA ASP A 16 -3.35 -8.93 8.60
C ASP A 16 -2.47 -7.83 9.19
N VAL A 17 -2.45 -7.77 10.52
CA VAL A 17 -1.82 -6.74 11.32
C VAL A 17 -0.92 -7.40 12.37
N GLU A 18 0.25 -6.82 12.57
CA GLU A 18 1.23 -7.31 13.53
C GLU A 18 0.88 -6.86 14.96
N GLY A 19 0.87 -7.82 15.90
CA GLY A 19 0.54 -7.60 17.31
C GLY A 19 1.50 -6.70 18.06
N SER A 20 2.72 -6.51 17.55
CA SER A 20 3.76 -5.67 18.17
C SER A 20 3.46 -4.17 18.04
N LYS A 21 2.67 -3.79 17.02
CA LYS A 21 2.36 -2.39 16.72
C LYS A 21 1.37 -1.82 17.74
N LYS A 22 1.39 -0.50 17.88
CA LYS A 22 0.38 0.23 18.65
C LYS A 22 -0.96 0.19 17.91
N LEU A 23 -2.06 0.18 18.67
CA LEU A 23 -3.41 0.09 18.13
C LEU A 23 -3.72 1.14 17.06
N LEU A 24 -3.36 2.41 17.29
CA LEU A 24 -3.59 3.49 16.31
C LEU A 24 -2.93 3.24 14.96
N VAL A 25 -1.66 2.81 14.98
CA VAL A 25 -0.88 2.58 13.76
C VAL A 25 -1.44 1.38 13.01
N ALA A 26 -1.77 0.33 13.76
CA ALA A 26 -2.37 -0.89 13.25
C ALA A 26 -3.73 -0.69 12.57
N ILE A 27 -4.60 0.15 13.14
CA ILE A 27 -5.90 0.45 12.52
C ILE A 27 -5.70 1.33 11.27
N SER A 28 -4.78 2.30 11.31
CA SER A 28 -4.49 3.19 10.15
C SER A 28 -3.91 2.47 8.93
N GLU A 29 -3.47 1.23 9.13
CA GLU A 29 -2.95 0.39 8.09
C GLU A 29 -4.04 -0.20 7.19
N ILE A 30 -5.30 -0.17 7.64
CA ILE A 30 -6.47 -0.58 6.88
C ILE A 30 -6.80 0.53 5.88
N LYS A 31 -6.93 0.16 4.62
CA LYS A 31 -7.26 1.11 3.56
C LYS A 31 -8.67 1.66 3.77
N GLY A 32 -8.80 2.99 3.71
CA GLY A 32 -10.03 3.71 4.05
C GLY A 32 -10.03 4.28 5.46
N VAL A 33 -9.11 3.84 6.33
CA VAL A 33 -8.95 4.33 7.70
C VAL A 33 -7.64 5.09 7.86
N GLY A 34 -7.71 6.36 8.27
CA GLY A 34 -6.54 7.18 8.58
C GLY A 34 -6.20 7.21 10.08
N TYR A 35 -5.06 7.83 10.42
CA TYR A 35 -4.63 7.99 11.82
C TYR A 35 -5.67 8.72 12.68
N ASN A 36 -6.19 9.85 12.19
CA ASN A 36 -7.21 10.62 12.90
C ASN A 36 -8.52 9.84 13.04
N PHE A 37 -8.87 9.03 12.04
CA PHE A 37 -10.09 8.21 12.07
C PHE A 37 -9.96 7.10 13.12
N ALA A 38 -8.81 6.43 13.15
CA ALA A 38 -8.47 5.46 14.20
C ALA A 38 -8.53 6.08 15.60
N GLN A 39 -8.04 7.31 15.75
CA GLN A 39 -8.11 8.03 17.02
C GLN A 39 -9.55 8.31 17.47
N VAL A 40 -10.42 8.77 16.57
CA VAL A 40 -11.84 9.01 16.88
C VAL A 40 -12.54 7.70 17.27
N LEU A 41 -12.29 6.60 16.55
CA LEU A 41 -12.89 5.30 16.85
C LEU A 41 -12.43 4.72 18.19
N THR A 42 -11.12 4.78 18.47
CA THR A 42 -10.59 4.29 19.76
C THR A 42 -11.10 5.12 20.94
N GLN A 43 -11.32 6.43 20.74
CA GLN A 43 -11.95 7.28 21.74
C GLN A 43 -13.43 6.95 21.95
N SER A 44 -14.20 6.70 20.89
CA SER A 44 -15.62 6.34 21.02
C SER A 44 -15.83 4.97 21.68
N LEU A 45 -14.92 4.02 21.44
CA LEU A 45 -14.89 2.70 22.08
C LEU A 45 -14.21 2.70 23.46
N ASN A 46 -13.64 3.84 23.87
CA ASN A 46 -12.96 4.00 25.16
C ASN A 46 -11.79 3.01 25.38
N VAL A 47 -11.18 2.52 24.29
CA VAL A 47 -10.02 1.60 24.28
C VAL A 47 -8.72 2.40 24.29
N ASN A 48 -7.72 1.94 25.05
CA ASN A 48 -6.44 2.64 25.15
C ASN A 48 -5.70 2.66 23.79
N PRO A 49 -5.45 3.84 23.18
CA PRO A 49 -4.83 3.92 21.86
C PRO A 49 -3.34 3.54 21.82
N ASN A 50 -2.66 3.62 22.96
CA ASN A 50 -1.23 3.32 23.08
C ASN A 50 -0.93 1.85 23.39
N MET A 51 -1.98 1.05 23.63
CA MET A 51 -1.85 -0.38 23.85
C MET A 51 -1.37 -1.08 22.56
N ARG A 52 -0.67 -2.21 22.73
CA ARG A 52 -0.27 -3.06 21.61
C ARG A 52 -1.44 -3.92 21.16
N VAL A 53 -1.55 -4.14 19.85
CA VAL A 53 -2.67 -4.88 19.27
C VAL A 53 -2.72 -6.32 19.77
N GLY A 54 -1.56 -6.91 20.05
CA GLY A 54 -1.44 -8.28 20.50
C GLY A 54 -2.16 -8.61 21.81
N PHE A 55 -2.50 -7.60 22.62
CA PHE A 55 -3.22 -7.79 23.88
C PHE A 55 -4.72 -7.54 23.78
N LEU A 56 -5.27 -7.24 22.59
CA LEU A 56 -6.71 -7.03 22.45
C LEU A 56 -7.49 -8.31 22.70
N THR A 57 -8.62 -8.14 23.38
CA THR A 57 -9.60 -9.20 23.54
C THR A 57 -10.41 -9.40 22.25
N ASP A 58 -10.94 -10.59 22.03
CA ASP A 58 -11.77 -10.87 20.84
C ASP A 58 -13.07 -10.06 20.82
N LYS A 59 -13.52 -9.56 21.98
CA LYS A 59 -14.69 -8.68 22.09
C LYS A 59 -14.36 -7.28 21.57
N GLU A 60 -13.29 -6.68 22.08
CA GLU A 60 -12.80 -5.38 21.61
C GLU A 60 -12.47 -5.43 20.11
N LEU A 61 -11.92 -6.54 19.62
CA LEU A 61 -11.63 -6.73 18.20
C LEU A 61 -12.90 -6.65 17.35
N ARG A 62 -13.97 -7.35 17.74
CA ARG A 62 -15.26 -7.32 17.03
C ARG A 62 -15.90 -5.94 17.09
N GLU A 63 -15.83 -5.27 18.24
CA GLU A 63 -16.34 -3.90 18.39
C GLU A 63 -15.59 -2.92 17.47
N ILE A 64 -14.27 -3.06 17.36
CA ILE A 64 -13.46 -2.26 16.43
C ILE A 64 -13.84 -2.56 14.98
N GLU A 65 -14.05 -3.82 14.60
CA GLU A 65 -14.47 -4.19 13.25
C GLU A 65 -15.86 -3.66 12.90
N GLU A 66 -16.81 -3.73 13.84
CA GLU A 66 -18.14 -3.16 13.70
C GLU A 66 -18.09 -1.64 13.60
N ALA A 67 -17.23 -0.98 14.38
CA ALA A 67 -17.04 0.47 14.35
C ALA A 67 -16.38 0.98 13.08
N ILE A 68 -15.47 0.20 12.51
CA ILE A 68 -14.89 0.47 11.19
C ILE A 68 -15.96 0.32 10.11
N SER A 69 -16.79 -0.72 10.17
CA SER A 69 -17.81 -0.99 9.15
C SER A 69 -18.98 -0.01 9.21
N ASN A 70 -19.43 0.36 10.41
CA ASN A 70 -20.61 1.21 10.64
C ASN A 70 -20.29 2.36 11.59
N PRO A 71 -19.47 3.35 11.18
CA PRO A 71 -19.03 4.43 12.06
C PRO A 71 -20.17 5.33 12.56
N THR A 72 -21.27 5.43 11.81
CA THR A 72 -22.45 6.24 12.19
C THR A 72 -23.07 5.78 13.52
N LYS A 73 -23.00 4.49 13.84
CA LYS A 73 -23.55 3.94 15.09
C LYS A 73 -22.75 4.38 16.32
N PHE A 74 -21.47 4.66 16.15
CA PHE A 74 -20.54 4.99 17.23
C PHE A 74 -20.37 6.50 17.41
N GLY A 75 -21.33 7.30 16.93
CA GLY A 75 -21.36 8.75 17.10
C GLY A 75 -20.45 9.53 16.16
N VAL A 76 -19.91 8.90 15.12
CA VAL A 76 -19.10 9.59 14.10
C VAL A 76 -20.02 10.43 13.21
N PRO A 77 -19.78 11.74 13.08
CA PRO A 77 -20.59 12.59 12.21
C PRO A 77 -20.50 12.19 10.73
N GLU A 78 -21.59 12.40 9.99
CA GLU A 78 -21.67 12.07 8.56
C GLU A 78 -20.60 12.78 7.71
N TRP A 79 -20.19 13.99 8.10
CA TRP A 79 -19.14 14.73 7.41
C TRP A 79 -17.74 14.11 7.57
N TYR A 80 -17.55 13.14 8.45
CA TYR A 80 -16.27 12.46 8.64
C TYR A 80 -16.10 11.21 7.77
N LEU A 81 -17.15 10.83 7.05
CA LEU A 81 -17.18 9.61 6.23
C LEU A 81 -16.61 9.85 4.82
N ASN A 82 -16.07 8.79 4.22
CA ASN A 82 -15.31 8.85 2.97
C ASN A 82 -16.19 9.11 1.75
N ARG A 83 -17.34 8.42 1.64
CA ARG A 83 -18.25 8.54 0.49
C ARG A 83 -19.58 9.10 0.94
N LYS A 84 -19.72 10.42 0.80
CA LYS A 84 -20.94 11.15 1.14
C LYS A 84 -21.85 11.27 -0.05
N LYS A 85 -23.16 11.13 0.18
CA LYS A 85 -24.21 11.31 -0.84
C LYS A 85 -23.89 10.52 -2.11
N ASP A 86 -23.76 9.21 -1.94
CA ASP A 86 -23.52 8.33 -3.08
C ASP A 86 -24.64 8.48 -4.14
N MET A 87 -24.27 8.41 -5.42
CA MET A 87 -25.21 8.69 -6.51
C MET A 87 -26.29 7.63 -6.65
N ASP A 88 -25.96 6.36 -6.38
CA ASP A 88 -26.89 5.25 -6.58
C ASP A 88 -27.79 5.06 -5.36
N SER A 89 -27.20 5.10 -4.17
CA SER A 89 -27.91 4.79 -2.92
C SER A 89 -28.40 6.02 -2.15
N GLY A 90 -27.94 7.24 -2.49
CA GLY A 90 -28.30 8.50 -1.82
C GLY A 90 -27.83 8.61 -0.36
N THR A 91 -27.27 7.54 0.19
CA THR A 91 -26.82 7.43 1.59
C THR A 91 -25.31 7.66 1.67
N THR A 92 -24.83 7.98 2.88
CA THR A 92 -23.40 8.18 3.14
C THR A 92 -22.79 6.90 3.69
N HIS A 93 -21.72 6.45 3.05
CA HIS A 93 -21.02 5.20 3.35
C HIS A 93 -19.58 5.43 3.81
N HIS A 94 -19.10 4.55 4.66
CA HIS A 94 -17.67 4.40 4.95
C HIS A 94 -17.15 3.15 4.25
N MET A 95 -16.46 3.35 3.13
CA MET A 95 -15.88 2.26 2.36
C MET A 95 -14.49 1.90 2.88
N ILE A 96 -14.25 0.61 3.00
CA ILE A 96 -12.99 0.03 3.47
C ILE A 96 -12.41 -0.93 2.43
N THR A 97 -11.09 -1.11 2.48
CA THR A 97 -10.34 -2.11 1.71
C THR A 97 -10.79 -2.23 0.24
N SER A 98 -11.42 -3.34 -0.12
CA SER A 98 -11.81 -3.71 -1.48
C SER A 98 -12.95 -2.84 -2.02
N ASP A 99 -13.89 -2.44 -1.16
CA ASP A 99 -15.06 -1.67 -1.57
C ASP A 99 -14.64 -0.27 -2.04
N LEU A 100 -13.62 0.31 -1.40
CA LEU A 100 -13.05 1.59 -1.79
C LEU A 100 -12.41 1.52 -3.19
N ASP A 101 -11.69 0.45 -3.49
CA ASP A 101 -11.07 0.26 -4.80
C ASP A 101 -12.10 0.04 -5.90
N PHE A 102 -13.12 -0.76 -5.61
CA PHE A 102 -14.21 -1.01 -6.53
C PHE A 102 -14.99 0.26 -6.84
N ALA A 103 -15.32 1.06 -5.82
CA ALA A 103 -16.03 2.33 -6.00
C ALA A 103 -15.23 3.33 -6.85
N ILE A 104 -13.92 3.46 -6.60
CA ILE A 104 -13.04 4.34 -7.41
C ILE A 104 -12.98 3.86 -8.86
N GLY A 105 -12.87 2.54 -9.08
CA GLY A 105 -12.88 1.95 -10.42
C GLY A 105 -14.17 2.28 -11.18
N ASN A 106 -15.31 2.04 -10.54
CA ASN A 106 -16.62 2.32 -11.13
C ASN A 106 -16.84 3.82 -11.41
N ASP A 107 -16.40 4.71 -10.52
CA ASP A 107 -16.46 6.15 -10.75
C ASP A 107 -15.64 6.56 -11.98
N ILE A 108 -14.43 5.99 -12.14
CA ILE A 108 -13.56 6.24 -13.29
C ILE A 108 -14.16 5.68 -14.59
N ASP A 109 -14.70 4.45 -14.54
CA ASP A 109 -15.28 3.80 -15.71
C ASP A 109 -16.59 4.46 -16.16
N ARG A 110 -17.34 5.00 -15.20
CA ARG A 110 -18.47 5.90 -15.49
C ARG A 110 -18.00 7.17 -16.18
N GLU A 111 -16.93 7.82 -15.70
CA GLU A 111 -16.38 9.03 -16.33
C GLU A 111 -15.91 8.77 -17.78
N LYS A 112 -15.36 7.57 -18.05
CA LYS A 112 -14.97 7.13 -19.40
C LYS A 112 -16.20 6.88 -20.28
N THR A 113 -17.21 6.20 -19.76
CA THR A 113 -18.45 5.90 -20.51
C THR A 113 -19.20 7.17 -20.91
N VAL A 114 -19.25 8.17 -20.01
CA VAL A 114 -19.87 9.49 -20.26
C VAL A 114 -19.02 10.35 -21.22
N MET A 115 -17.81 9.92 -21.59
CA MET A 115 -16.88 10.68 -22.43
C MET A 115 -16.57 12.09 -21.88
N SER A 116 -16.53 12.21 -20.55
CA SER A 116 -16.15 13.46 -19.88
C SER A 116 -14.65 13.75 -20.10
N TRP A 117 -14.25 15.03 -20.03
CA TRP A 117 -12.84 15.41 -20.14
C TRP A 117 -11.96 14.72 -19.08
N ARG A 118 -12.48 14.52 -17.86
CA ARG A 118 -11.78 13.74 -16.82
C ARG A 118 -11.63 12.27 -17.22
N GLY A 119 -12.70 11.67 -17.75
CA GLY A 119 -12.68 10.30 -18.29
C GLY A 119 -11.67 10.10 -19.41
N TYR A 120 -11.63 11.00 -20.39
CA TYR A 120 -10.59 10.99 -21.44
C TYR A 120 -9.18 11.07 -20.85
N ARG A 121 -8.95 11.91 -19.84
CA ARG A 121 -7.64 11.97 -19.16
C ARG A 121 -7.30 10.70 -18.41
N HIS A 122 -8.27 10.08 -17.75
CA HIS A 122 -8.11 8.77 -17.13
C HIS A 122 -7.78 7.69 -18.16
N MET A 123 -8.39 7.71 -19.34
CA MET A 123 -8.10 6.78 -20.44
C MET A 123 -6.67 6.92 -20.94
N PHE A 124 -6.16 8.15 -21.09
CA PHE A 124 -4.77 8.42 -21.49
C PHE A 124 -3.76 8.32 -20.33
N GLY A 125 -4.19 8.02 -19.10
CA GLY A 125 -3.33 7.98 -17.91
C GLY A 125 -2.66 9.33 -17.60
N LEU A 126 -3.30 10.44 -17.98
CA LEU A 126 -2.84 11.80 -17.74
C LEU A 126 -3.39 12.35 -16.42
N ARG A 127 -2.73 13.39 -15.91
CA ARG A 127 -3.14 14.06 -14.67
C ARG A 127 -4.45 14.83 -14.88
N VAL A 128 -5.43 14.64 -13.99
CA VAL A 128 -6.83 15.03 -14.24
C VAL A 128 -7.13 16.46 -13.81
N ARG A 129 -6.55 16.93 -12.69
CA ARG A 129 -6.90 18.19 -12.00
C ARG A 129 -6.38 19.48 -12.66
N GLY A 130 -6.10 19.49 -13.96
CA GLY A 130 -5.66 20.69 -14.69
C GLY A 130 -4.19 21.07 -14.49
N GLN A 131 -3.38 20.13 -14.02
CA GLN A 131 -1.95 20.36 -13.78
C GLN A 131 -1.19 20.58 -15.11
N ARG A 132 -0.21 21.48 -15.10
CA ARG A 132 0.63 21.80 -16.27
C ARG A 132 1.63 20.67 -16.54
N THR A 133 1.34 19.82 -17.53
CA THR A 133 2.17 18.66 -17.90
C THR A 133 3.37 18.99 -18.79
N ARG A 134 3.55 20.27 -19.18
CA ARG A 134 4.73 20.70 -19.96
C ARG A 134 6.03 20.46 -19.19
N THR A 135 6.06 20.71 -17.88
CA THR A 135 7.27 20.57 -17.03
C THR A 135 7.12 19.50 -15.95
N THR A 136 5.91 19.28 -15.44
CA THR A 136 5.65 18.37 -14.31
C THR A 136 5.15 17.00 -14.77
N GLY A 137 5.35 15.96 -13.94
CA GLY A 137 4.77 14.63 -14.17
C GLY A 137 5.41 13.84 -15.31
N ARG A 138 6.66 14.13 -15.67
CA ARG A 138 7.42 13.31 -16.62
C ARG A 138 7.75 11.96 -16.00
N LYS A 139 7.65 10.88 -16.79
CA LYS A 139 8.02 9.51 -16.39
C LYS A 139 9.54 9.23 -16.45
N GLY A 140 10.37 10.27 -16.54
CA GLY A 140 11.82 10.16 -16.46
C GLY A 140 12.27 10.36 -15.02
N GLY A 141 13.09 9.45 -14.49
CA GLY A 141 13.66 9.56 -13.14
C GLY A 141 14.45 10.86 -12.95
N ALA A 142 14.69 11.24 -11.70
CA ALA A 142 15.51 12.40 -11.38
C ALA A 142 16.90 12.24 -12.02
N VAL A 143 17.27 13.16 -12.92
CA VAL A 143 18.65 13.32 -13.35
C VAL A 143 19.39 14.01 -12.21
N GLY A 144 19.93 13.21 -11.28
CA GLY A 144 20.57 13.68 -10.05
C GLY A 144 21.35 12.57 -9.36
N VAL A 145 22.32 12.99 -8.52
CA VAL A 145 23.32 12.13 -7.90
C VAL A 145 22.69 10.97 -7.12
N LYS A 146 23.04 9.75 -7.51
CA LYS A 146 22.79 8.53 -6.73
C LYS A 146 23.53 8.67 -5.40
N LYS A 147 22.83 8.98 -4.31
CA LYS A 147 23.37 8.74 -2.97
C LYS A 147 23.34 7.23 -2.74
N THR A 148 24.52 6.63 -2.63
CA THR A 148 24.66 5.27 -2.12
C THR A 148 23.96 5.19 -0.76
N LYS A 149 23.04 4.23 -0.64
CA LYS A 149 22.37 3.92 0.62
C LYS A 149 23.43 3.38 1.58
N MET A 150 23.84 4.19 2.56
CA MET A 150 24.68 3.71 3.66
C MET A 150 23.89 2.63 4.39
N VAL A 151 24.45 1.43 4.45
CA VAL A 151 23.91 0.33 5.25
C VAL A 151 24.11 0.71 6.72
N PRO A 152 23.06 0.84 7.54
CA PRO A 152 23.23 1.00 8.97
C PRO A 152 23.60 -0.38 9.53
N GLY A 153 24.90 -0.59 9.80
CA GLY A 153 25.36 -1.87 10.34
C GLY A 153 26.87 -2.10 10.41
N ALA A 154 27.70 -1.29 9.76
CA ALA A 154 29.15 -1.36 9.96
C ALA A 154 29.57 -0.34 11.02
N ALA A 155 29.67 -0.80 12.26
CA ALA A 155 30.32 -0.04 13.33
C ALA A 155 31.80 0.20 12.97
N PRO A 156 32.33 1.43 13.08
CA PRO A 156 33.78 1.62 13.07
C PRO A 156 34.34 1.11 14.40
N ALA A 157 35.22 0.10 14.31
CA ALA A 157 35.97 -0.41 15.44
C ALA A 157 36.83 0.71 16.03
N ALA A 158 36.75 0.86 17.35
CA ALA A 158 37.62 1.72 18.12
C ALA A 158 39.04 1.12 18.17
N ALA A 159 40.02 1.90 17.72
CA ALA A 159 41.41 1.87 18.16
C ALA A 159 41.87 3.34 18.07
N GLY A 160 42.13 4.03 19.17
CA GLY A 160 43.36 3.84 19.95
C GLY A 160 44.33 4.92 19.47
N GLY A 161 44.46 5.99 20.26
CA GLY A 161 45.16 7.20 19.84
C GLY A 161 46.67 7.06 19.74
N ALA A 162 47.27 7.95 18.94
CA ALA A 162 48.54 8.63 19.21
C ALA A 162 48.75 9.69 18.11
N ALA A 163 49.00 10.93 18.51
CA ALA A 163 49.65 11.91 17.64
C ALA A 163 51.11 11.47 17.42
N PRO A 164 51.70 11.76 16.25
CA PRO A 164 52.65 12.88 16.26
C PRO A 164 52.59 13.77 15.01
N ALA A 165 53.34 14.85 15.11
CA ALA A 165 53.40 16.00 14.23
C ALA A 165 54.19 15.79 12.92
N ALA A 166 54.03 16.81 12.06
CA ALA A 166 54.97 17.33 11.06
C ALA A 166 55.14 16.60 9.71
N GLY A 167 54.80 17.36 8.65
CA GLY A 167 55.75 17.66 7.58
C GLY A 167 55.77 16.74 6.35
N GLY A 168 55.74 17.37 5.17
CA GLY A 168 56.59 16.94 4.06
C GLY A 168 55.94 16.12 2.95
N ALA A 169 55.61 16.83 1.88
CA ALA A 169 55.73 16.50 0.46
C ALA A 169 56.10 15.07 -0.01
N ALA A 170 55.39 14.70 -1.09
CA ALA A 170 55.85 13.95 -2.27
C ALA A 170 56.16 12.44 -2.12
N ALA A 171 55.44 11.62 -2.89
CA ALA A 171 55.99 10.89 -4.05
C ALA A 171 55.03 9.78 -4.54
N LYS A 172 54.81 9.74 -5.85
CA LYS A 172 54.34 8.58 -6.64
C LYS A 172 55.57 7.69 -6.92
N PRO A 173 55.48 6.36 -7.04
CA PRO A 173 55.28 5.69 -8.35
C PRO A 173 54.43 4.39 -8.24
N ALA A 174 53.56 4.01 -9.18
CA ALA A 174 53.75 3.41 -10.52
C ALA A 174 53.68 1.87 -10.55
N ALA A 175 53.27 1.35 -11.72
CA ALA A 175 53.14 -0.05 -12.19
C ALA A 175 51.97 -0.82 -11.57
N GLY A 176 50.96 -1.29 -12.32
CA GLY A 176 50.99 -2.24 -13.45
C GLY A 176 50.11 -3.42 -12.99
N ALA A 177 49.20 -4.06 -13.72
CA ALA A 177 49.12 -4.36 -15.14
C ALA A 177 47.66 -4.67 -15.52
N ALA A 178 47.32 -4.46 -16.80
CA ALA A 178 46.24 -5.18 -17.47
C ALA A 178 46.79 -6.54 -17.96
N PRO A 179 45.94 -7.56 -18.15
CA PRO A 179 45.37 -7.79 -19.50
C PRO A 179 43.92 -8.32 -19.45
N ALA A 180 43.04 -7.88 -20.37
CA ALA A 180 42.65 -8.54 -21.64
C ALA A 180 41.36 -9.38 -21.56
N ALA A 181 40.31 -8.79 -22.14
CA ALA A 181 39.40 -9.29 -23.18
C ALA A 181 38.90 -10.76 -23.24
N ALA A 182 37.62 -10.82 -23.62
CA ALA A 182 36.95 -11.77 -24.52
C ALA A 182 36.04 -12.83 -23.88
N GLY A 183 34.82 -12.94 -24.45
CA GLY A 183 33.99 -14.13 -24.29
C GLY A 183 32.49 -13.86 -24.22
N ALA A 184 31.88 -13.50 -25.34
CA ALA A 184 30.44 -13.61 -25.53
C ALA A 184 30.03 -15.10 -25.63
N ALA A 185 28.97 -15.51 -24.95
CA ALA A 185 28.24 -16.74 -25.27
C ALA A 185 26.78 -16.66 -24.78
N LYS A 186 25.85 -16.72 -25.72
CA LYS A 186 24.46 -17.17 -25.53
C LYS A 186 24.39 -18.63 -25.96
N PRO A 187 23.67 -19.49 -25.24
CA PRO A 187 22.59 -20.29 -25.84
C PRO A 187 21.42 -20.43 -24.85
N ALA A 188 20.24 -20.98 -25.11
CA ALA A 188 19.48 -21.35 -26.30
C ALA A 188 18.05 -21.61 -25.79
N ALA A 189 17.09 -21.64 -26.72
CA ALA A 189 15.68 -21.89 -26.49
C ALA A 189 15.34 -23.39 -26.40
N GLY A 190 14.15 -23.67 -25.87
CA GLY A 190 13.45 -24.96 -25.88
C GLY A 190 12.77 -25.17 -24.53
N GLY A 191 11.45 -25.26 -24.36
CA GLY A 191 10.37 -25.63 -25.27
C GLY A 191 9.50 -26.62 -24.47
N GLY A 192 8.21 -26.32 -24.27
CA GLY A 192 7.33 -27.21 -23.50
C GLY A 192 5.99 -26.58 -23.17
N ALA A 193 5.08 -26.63 -24.14
CA ALA A 193 3.67 -26.32 -23.97
C ALA A 193 2.94 -27.53 -23.33
N ALA A 194 2.03 -27.26 -22.39
CA ALA A 194 0.91 -28.14 -22.06
C ALA A 194 -0.18 -27.34 -21.32
N ALA A 195 -1.26 -27.00 -22.04
CA ALA A 195 -2.60 -26.83 -21.46
C ALA A 195 -3.32 -28.18 -21.58
N PRO A 196 -4.22 -28.54 -20.65
CA PRO A 196 -5.64 -28.29 -20.95
C PRO A 196 -6.53 -28.10 -19.70
N ALA A 197 -7.66 -27.41 -19.85
CA ALA A 197 -8.96 -27.76 -19.22
C ALA A 197 -10.00 -26.67 -19.51
N ALA A 198 -10.77 -26.85 -20.58
CA ALA A 198 -12.04 -26.17 -20.79
C ALA A 198 -13.14 -27.23 -20.69
N ALA A 199 -13.77 -27.33 -19.53
CA ALA A 199 -14.99 -28.10 -19.31
C ALA A 199 -16.16 -27.12 -19.20
N LYS A 200 -17.06 -27.17 -20.19
CA LYS A 200 -18.29 -26.39 -20.26
C LYS A 200 -19.43 -27.31 -19.81
N PRO A 201 -20.19 -27.02 -18.75
CA PRO A 201 -21.41 -27.76 -18.47
C PRO A 201 -22.58 -27.19 -19.29
N ALA A 202 -23.48 -28.10 -19.62
CA ALA A 202 -24.67 -27.90 -20.42
C ALA A 202 -25.67 -26.94 -19.76
N ALA A 203 -26.25 -26.04 -20.56
CA ALA A 203 -27.48 -25.34 -20.24
C ALA A 203 -28.58 -25.86 -21.16
N GLY A 204 -29.47 -26.68 -20.62
CA GLY A 204 -30.79 -26.92 -21.17
C GLY A 204 -31.79 -25.99 -20.48
N ALA A 205 -32.47 -25.16 -21.24
CA ALA A 205 -33.77 -24.58 -20.88
C ALA A 205 -34.47 -24.13 -22.17
N LYS A 206 -35.50 -24.89 -22.54
CA LYS A 206 -36.56 -24.47 -23.47
C LYS A 206 -37.44 -23.46 -22.74
N GLU A 207 -37.76 -22.34 -23.37
CA GLU A 207 -39.11 -21.76 -23.30
C GLU A 207 -39.45 -21.04 -24.62
N PRO A 208 -40.73 -21.04 -25.05
CA PRO A 208 -41.12 -20.81 -26.43
C PRO A 208 -41.47 -19.36 -26.76
N ALA A 209 -41.53 -19.12 -28.07
CA ALA A 209 -41.89 -17.90 -28.75
C ALA A 209 -43.23 -17.26 -28.29
N LYS A 210 -43.21 -15.93 -28.18
CA LYS A 210 -44.36 -15.06 -28.41
C LYS A 210 -44.06 -14.18 -29.63
N LYS A 211 -44.61 -14.55 -30.78
CA LYS A 211 -45.28 -13.65 -31.73
C LYS A 211 -46.05 -14.47 -32.75
#